data_AF-A0A7S2WVE7-F1
#
_entry.id   AF-A0A7S2WVE7-F1
#
_cell.length_a   1.000
_cell.length_b   1.000
_cell.length_c   1.000
_cell.angle_alpha   90.00
_cell.angle_beta   90.00
_cell.angle_gamma   90.00
#
_symmetry.space_group_name_H-M   'P 1'
#
loop_
_entity.id
_entity.type
_entity.pdbx_description
1 polymer ?
#
loop_
_entity_poly.entity_id
_entity_poly.type
_entity_poly.pdbx_seq_one_letter_code
_entity_poly.pdbx_strand_id
1 'polypeptide(L)'
;HEGPGKVSWSSPPARLTPCSVEPLPRPAGWWVSPGEGPHWSLPICGPRGRLGPSMEPGLPAVVSVLGPVALDPGPHGVGPATLLRDRLLGDGRMAWGVAADEIEEEVTMERLWDLRLNPAAVPSNLLLSSVPDAVAETRRLVGTTGSAVVVDCTPHDEGRNPRGLVLVAREVPGLTVVMGAQPPREAPTDAEAVAAALVRELMVGVGLVPPVPVPGGALHCARAGVIGEIAVGKAGAASETLLSEEVVVLRGAGMAQRQTGAPLILSVPRDASPLLVLDAITTARNGGAALNRTVLAGVDIQDLDAGLRALLADGLRLCVGGFGESYVLHQSLGLGRLPLRDDELAREMATLVAEGAAAPSQLIPSMHLRMKTQLVRYGGHGYGHVHGSLVCRTLKQQQLSDGQVSAMCHTGDELLRWWNPPPMPEPVARKSVCSWCGKQFVYDDNEHFSKFDFEYCKSSCLRKHRKANFEPRREQGGGGGGGGS
;
A
#
# COMPACT_ATOMS: atom_id res chain seq x y z
N HIS A 1 -36.23 -66.57 -24.38
CA HIS A 1 -35.21 -66.02 -25.28
C HIS A 1 -34.58 -64.81 -24.62
N GLU A 2 -33.31 -64.99 -24.24
CA GLU A 2 -32.23 -64.01 -23.98
C GLU A 2 -32.37 -62.93 -22.90
N GLY A 3 -31.30 -62.82 -22.09
CA GLY A 3 -31.13 -61.95 -20.93
C GLY A 3 -30.52 -60.58 -21.24
N PRO A 4 -29.86 -59.94 -20.24
CA PRO A 4 -29.71 -58.49 -20.15
C PRO A 4 -28.56 -57.95 -21.02
N GLY A 5 -28.83 -56.89 -21.77
CA GLY A 5 -27.85 -56.20 -22.61
C GLY A 5 -26.83 -55.43 -21.77
N LYS A 6 -25.59 -55.92 -21.75
CA LYS A 6 -24.38 -55.20 -21.34
C LYS A 6 -24.08 -54.09 -22.34
N VAL A 7 -23.91 -52.85 -21.88
CA VAL A 7 -23.18 -51.81 -22.61
C VAL A 7 -21.77 -51.76 -22.04
N SER A 8 -20.79 -52.08 -22.87
CA SER A 8 -19.36 -52.08 -22.56
C SER A 8 -18.81 -50.66 -22.55
N TRP A 9 -18.18 -50.25 -21.44
CA TRP A 9 -17.24 -49.13 -21.42
C TRP A 9 -15.87 -49.64 -21.86
N SER A 10 -15.41 -49.20 -23.03
CA SER A 10 -14.04 -49.44 -23.50
C SER A 10 -13.25 -48.14 -23.59
N SER A 11 -12.10 -48.18 -22.93
CA SER A 11 -10.88 -47.37 -23.10
C SER A 11 -10.67 -46.16 -22.16
N PRO A 12 -9.54 -46.12 -21.42
CA PRO A 12 -9.17 -45.02 -20.52
C PRO A 12 -8.57 -43.83 -21.29
N PRO A 13 -8.59 -42.61 -20.74
CA PRO A 13 -7.91 -41.48 -21.35
C PRO A 13 -6.38 -41.66 -21.31
N ALA A 14 -5.74 -41.25 -22.40
CA ALA A 14 -4.32 -41.40 -22.67
C ALA A 14 -3.43 -40.75 -21.59
N ARG A 15 -2.35 -41.44 -21.22
CA ARG A 15 -1.23 -40.87 -20.47
C ARG A 15 -0.55 -39.80 -21.34
N LEU A 16 -0.55 -38.55 -20.88
CA LEU A 16 0.26 -37.49 -21.45
C LEU A 16 1.73 -37.76 -21.10
N THR A 17 2.55 -38.07 -22.11
CA THR A 17 4.00 -38.03 -22.04
C THR A 17 4.49 -36.57 -22.12
N PRO A 18 5.62 -36.24 -21.47
CA PRO A 18 6.13 -34.86 -21.43
C PRO A 18 6.69 -34.49 -22.80
N CYS A 19 6.09 -33.51 -23.46
CA CYS A 19 6.69 -32.90 -24.65
C CYS A 19 7.89 -32.06 -24.23
N SER A 20 9.04 -32.43 -24.78
CA SER A 20 10.27 -31.64 -24.83
C SER A 20 9.98 -30.23 -25.37
N VAL A 21 10.23 -29.23 -24.53
CA VAL A 21 10.13 -27.81 -24.88
C VAL A 21 11.41 -27.41 -25.62
N GLU A 22 11.33 -27.28 -26.95
CA GLU A 22 12.30 -26.48 -27.69
C GLU A 22 12.04 -24.98 -27.41
N PRO A 23 13.08 -24.17 -27.16
CA PRO A 23 12.90 -22.77 -26.82
C PRO A 23 12.47 -21.96 -28.06
N LEU A 24 11.27 -21.40 -28.02
CA LEU A 24 10.79 -20.43 -29.00
C LEU A 24 11.63 -19.14 -28.96
N PRO A 25 11.86 -18.47 -30.11
CA PRO A 25 12.78 -17.36 -30.23
C PRO A 25 12.27 -16.11 -29.48
N ARG A 26 13.19 -15.45 -28.77
CA ARG A 26 12.93 -14.19 -28.04
C ARG A 26 12.45 -13.10 -29.01
N PRO A 27 11.37 -12.35 -28.71
CA PRO A 27 11.04 -11.16 -29.46
C PRO A 27 12.13 -10.10 -29.23
N ALA A 28 12.71 -9.63 -30.34
CA ALA A 28 13.73 -8.61 -30.36
C ALA A 28 13.14 -7.23 -30.00
N GLY A 29 13.80 -6.54 -29.06
CA GLY A 29 14.10 -5.12 -29.25
C GLY A 29 13.25 -4.10 -28.50
N TRP A 30 13.34 -4.04 -27.17
CA TRP A 30 13.44 -2.77 -26.43
C TRP A 30 14.47 -2.94 -25.31
N TRP A 31 15.74 -3.06 -25.70
CA TRP A 31 16.88 -2.99 -24.79
C TRP A 31 17.34 -1.54 -24.72
N VAL A 32 17.22 -0.92 -23.55
CA VAL A 32 18.01 0.27 -23.20
C VAL A 32 19.28 -0.27 -22.54
N SER A 33 20.41 -0.08 -23.21
CA SER A 33 21.73 -0.44 -22.69
C SER A 33 22.00 0.27 -21.35
N PRO A 34 22.70 -0.38 -20.41
CA PRO A 34 23.14 0.26 -19.17
C PRO A 34 24.34 1.16 -19.46
N GLY A 35 24.06 2.41 -19.80
CA GLY A 35 25.08 3.43 -20.04
C GLY A 35 24.47 4.57 -20.83
N GLU A 36 24.42 5.76 -20.21
CA GLU A 36 23.78 6.99 -20.72
C GLU A 36 22.25 7.03 -20.56
N GLY A 37 21.81 7.30 -19.33
CA GLY A 37 20.44 7.75 -19.08
C GLY A 37 20.22 9.15 -19.67
N PRO A 38 19.10 9.41 -20.36
CA PRO A 38 18.69 10.78 -20.68
C PRO A 38 18.63 11.61 -19.40
N HIS A 39 19.17 12.82 -19.42
CA HIS A 39 18.97 13.78 -18.34
C HIS A 39 17.50 14.23 -18.30
N TRP A 40 16.62 13.44 -17.67
CA TRP A 40 15.34 13.96 -17.19
C TRP A 40 15.63 14.69 -15.89
N SER A 41 15.74 16.01 -15.95
CA SER A 41 15.59 16.87 -14.79
C SER A 41 14.14 16.76 -14.31
N LEU A 42 13.82 15.67 -13.60
CA LEU A 42 12.64 15.59 -12.76
C LEU A 42 12.75 16.71 -11.72
N PRO A 43 11.66 17.45 -11.41
CA PRO A 43 11.69 18.37 -10.29
C PRO A 43 11.99 17.55 -9.04
N ILE A 44 13.22 17.69 -8.54
CA ILE A 44 13.65 17.11 -7.28
C ILE A 44 12.66 17.63 -6.24
N CYS A 45 11.87 16.74 -5.64
CA CYS A 45 11.10 16.99 -4.41
C CYS A 45 12.13 17.52 -3.39
N GLY A 46 12.29 18.85 -3.31
CA GLY A 46 13.20 19.45 -2.35
C GLY A 46 12.66 19.21 -0.93
N PRO A 47 13.51 19.23 0.11
CA PRO A 47 13.08 19.17 1.51
C PRO A 47 12.22 20.39 1.95
N ARG A 48 11.81 21.24 0.99
CA ARG A 48 11.12 22.54 1.16
C ARG A 48 9.60 22.42 1.26
N GLY A 49 9.07 21.25 1.57
CA GLY A 49 7.65 21.14 1.88
C GLY A 49 7.37 21.87 3.18
N ARG A 50 6.85 23.10 3.12
CA ARG A 50 6.26 23.74 4.31
C ARG A 50 5.17 22.81 4.83
N LEU A 51 5.33 22.39 6.09
CA LEU A 51 4.29 21.76 6.87
C LEU A 51 3.00 22.59 6.70
N GLY A 52 1.90 21.95 6.34
CA GLY A 52 0.60 22.62 6.32
C GLY A 52 0.30 23.25 7.68
N PRO A 53 -0.52 24.32 7.74
CA PRO A 53 -0.70 25.18 8.91
C PRO A 53 -1.39 24.52 10.13
N SER A 54 -1.50 23.19 10.20
CA SER A 54 -2.32 22.48 11.19
C SER A 54 -1.66 21.27 11.86
N MET A 55 -0.36 21.03 11.69
CA MET A 55 0.32 19.97 12.46
C MET A 55 0.86 20.54 13.77
N GLU A 56 0.24 20.17 14.90
CA GLU A 56 0.86 20.39 16.20
C GLU A 56 2.21 19.66 16.26
N PRO A 57 3.29 20.29 16.77
CA PRO A 57 4.56 19.61 16.95
C PRO A 57 4.39 18.45 17.95
N GLY A 58 4.57 17.20 17.50
CA GLY A 58 4.80 16.06 18.40
C GLY A 58 3.88 14.84 18.26
N LEU A 59 2.81 14.89 17.45
CA LEU A 59 1.97 13.71 17.19
C LEU A 59 2.33 13.02 15.86
N PRO A 60 2.57 11.70 15.84
CA PRO A 60 2.87 10.97 14.61
C PRO A 60 1.71 11.07 13.61
N ALA A 61 2.04 11.31 12.34
CA ALA A 61 1.07 11.44 11.25
C ALA A 61 0.82 10.10 10.54
N VAL A 62 -0.29 10.03 9.83
CA VAL A 62 -0.57 8.97 8.85
C VAL A 62 -0.01 9.38 7.50
N VAL A 63 0.73 8.51 6.83
CA VAL A 63 1.25 8.78 5.47
C VAL A 63 0.22 8.33 4.45
N SER A 64 -0.49 9.29 3.86
CA SER A 64 -1.40 9.05 2.75
C SER A 64 -0.68 9.20 1.39
N VAL A 65 -1.35 8.79 0.31
CA VAL A 65 -0.87 9.04 -1.06
C VAL A 65 -0.78 10.54 -1.41
N LEU A 66 -1.47 11.40 -0.64
CA LEU A 66 -1.39 12.86 -0.73
C LEU A 66 -0.43 13.46 0.31
N GLY A 67 0.30 12.64 1.05
CA GLY A 67 1.27 13.06 2.07
C GLY A 67 0.81 12.86 3.50
N PRO A 68 1.63 13.31 4.47
CA PRO A 68 1.33 13.17 5.88
C PRO A 68 0.05 13.92 6.25
N VAL A 69 -0.87 13.25 6.94
CA VAL A 69 -2.14 13.79 7.41
C VAL A 69 -2.24 13.52 8.91
N ALA A 70 -2.58 14.56 9.67
CA ALA A 70 -3.08 14.39 11.02
C ALA A 70 -4.53 13.92 10.93
N LEU A 71 -4.82 12.71 11.39
CA LEU A 71 -6.19 12.24 11.45
C LEU A 71 -6.94 13.02 12.52
N ASP A 72 -8.02 13.69 12.14
CA ASP A 72 -8.96 14.32 13.06
C ASP A 72 -9.75 13.21 13.79
N PRO A 73 -9.81 13.20 15.13
CA PRO A 73 -10.66 12.29 15.89
C PRO A 73 -12.16 12.53 15.67
N GLY A 74 -12.57 13.48 14.81
CA GLY A 74 -13.95 13.61 14.35
C GLY A 74 -14.95 14.06 15.43
N PRO A 75 -16.25 14.17 15.07
CA PRO A 75 -17.30 14.49 16.02
C PRO A 75 -17.34 13.44 17.14
N HIS A 76 -17.49 13.88 18.39
CA HIS A 76 -17.55 13.02 19.57
C HIS A 76 -16.26 12.25 19.91
N GLY A 77 -15.13 12.57 19.27
CA GLY A 77 -13.83 11.97 19.56
C GLY A 77 -13.65 10.54 19.01
N VAL A 78 -14.50 10.13 18.06
CA VAL A 78 -14.39 8.85 17.35
C VAL A 78 -13.61 9.05 16.05
N GLY A 79 -12.40 8.48 15.99
CA GLY A 79 -11.52 8.55 14.83
C GLY A 79 -12.17 8.06 13.52
N PRO A 80 -11.53 8.30 12.37
CA PRO A 80 -12.11 7.93 11.07
C PRO A 80 -12.36 6.41 10.98
N ALA A 81 -13.40 6.03 10.27
CA ALA A 81 -13.64 4.64 9.91
C ALA A 81 -12.44 4.08 9.13
N THR A 82 -11.85 2.97 9.56
CA THR A 82 -10.64 2.43 8.92
C THR A 82 -10.88 1.08 8.26
N LEU A 83 -10.39 0.93 7.04
CA LEU A 83 -10.38 -0.30 6.25
C LEU A 83 -8.92 -0.63 5.91
N LEU A 84 -8.36 -1.71 6.49
CA LEU A 84 -6.91 -1.97 6.46
C LEU A 84 -6.41 -2.78 5.25
N ARG A 85 -7.29 -3.44 4.51
CA ARG A 85 -6.88 -4.40 3.47
C ARG A 85 -7.94 -4.49 2.36
N ASP A 86 -8.30 -3.35 1.80
CA ASP A 86 -9.34 -3.23 0.80
C ASP A 86 -8.78 -2.60 -0.47
N ARG A 87 -9.08 -3.20 -1.62
CA ARG A 87 -8.58 -2.71 -2.91
C ARG A 87 -9.55 -1.69 -3.46
N LEU A 88 -9.04 -0.51 -3.76
CA LEU A 88 -9.73 0.51 -4.56
C LEU A 88 -9.54 0.22 -6.04
N LEU A 89 -8.35 -0.24 -6.42
CA LEU A 89 -7.99 -0.58 -7.79
C LEU A 89 -7.09 -1.82 -7.81
N GLY A 90 -7.27 -2.71 -8.78
CA GLY A 90 -6.44 -3.90 -8.95
C GLY A 90 -6.95 -4.86 -10.01
N ASP A 91 -6.13 -5.84 -10.34
CA ASP A 91 -6.39 -6.92 -11.29
C ASP A 91 -6.11 -8.27 -10.64
N GLY A 92 -7.17 -8.92 -10.14
CA GLY A 92 -7.07 -10.20 -9.47
C GLY A 92 -7.08 -11.40 -10.42
N ARG A 93 -7.16 -11.22 -11.75
CA ARG A 93 -7.40 -12.35 -12.68
C ARG A 93 -6.33 -13.43 -12.59
N MET A 94 -5.06 -13.04 -12.54
CA MET A 94 -3.95 -13.98 -12.42
C MET A 94 -4.00 -14.80 -11.13
N ALA A 95 -4.40 -14.18 -10.01
CA ALA A 95 -4.57 -14.86 -8.73
C ALA A 95 -5.68 -15.93 -8.76
N TRP A 96 -6.60 -15.82 -9.73
CA TRP A 96 -7.70 -16.77 -9.98
C TRP A 96 -7.45 -17.67 -11.20
N GLY A 97 -6.23 -17.66 -11.76
CA GLY A 97 -5.88 -18.49 -12.92
C GLY A 97 -6.53 -18.06 -14.24
N VAL A 98 -7.01 -16.82 -14.31
CA VAL A 98 -7.65 -16.22 -15.50
C VAL A 98 -6.63 -15.36 -16.23
N ALA A 99 -6.55 -15.50 -17.56
CA ALA A 99 -5.60 -14.75 -18.37
C ALA A 99 -5.97 -13.25 -18.48
N ALA A 100 -4.96 -12.38 -18.56
CA ALA A 100 -5.16 -10.93 -18.51
C ALA A 100 -5.78 -10.32 -19.78
N ASP A 101 -5.87 -11.07 -20.87
CA ASP A 101 -6.49 -10.69 -22.14
C ASP A 101 -7.98 -11.05 -22.22
N GLU A 102 -8.50 -11.84 -21.27
CA GLU A 102 -9.92 -12.17 -21.17
C GLU A 102 -10.71 -11.00 -20.53
N ILE A 103 -11.10 -9.99 -21.32
CA ILE A 103 -11.86 -8.80 -20.84
C ILE A 103 -13.28 -8.71 -21.43
N GLU A 104 -13.68 -9.63 -22.31
CA GLU A 104 -14.79 -9.36 -23.25
C GLU A 104 -16.19 -9.23 -22.63
N GLU A 105 -16.45 -9.79 -21.44
CA GLU A 105 -17.80 -9.79 -20.83
C GLU A 105 -17.95 -8.84 -19.63
N GLU A 106 -19.00 -8.00 -19.63
CA GLU A 106 -19.37 -7.15 -18.49
C GLU A 106 -20.11 -7.91 -17.39
N VAL A 107 -20.01 -7.44 -16.15
CA VAL A 107 -20.84 -7.92 -15.04
C VAL A 107 -22.25 -7.38 -15.21
N THR A 108 -23.21 -8.27 -15.47
CA THR A 108 -24.64 -7.93 -15.59
C THR A 108 -25.48 -8.59 -14.49
N MET A 109 -26.72 -8.11 -14.31
CA MET A 109 -27.65 -8.65 -13.33
C MET A 109 -27.97 -10.14 -13.57
N GLU A 110 -28.04 -10.56 -14.83
CA GLU A 110 -28.35 -11.92 -15.26
C GLU A 110 -27.23 -12.92 -14.89
N ARG A 111 -25.97 -12.45 -14.84
CA ARG A 111 -24.79 -13.26 -14.49
C ARG A 111 -24.55 -13.37 -12.99
N LEU A 112 -25.28 -12.64 -12.13
CA LEU A 112 -24.97 -12.56 -10.69
C LEU A 112 -25.03 -13.92 -9.99
N TRP A 113 -25.90 -14.84 -10.41
CA TRP A 113 -25.94 -16.18 -9.84
C TRP A 113 -24.67 -16.97 -10.14
N ASP A 114 -24.21 -16.95 -11.40
CA ASP A 114 -22.97 -17.63 -11.80
C ASP A 114 -21.76 -17.06 -11.06
N LEU A 115 -21.72 -15.74 -10.89
CA LEU A 115 -20.67 -15.05 -10.14
C LEU A 115 -20.68 -15.38 -8.64
N ARG A 116 -21.85 -15.66 -8.06
CA ARG A 116 -21.96 -16.16 -6.68
C ARG A 116 -21.46 -17.60 -6.57
N LEU A 117 -21.65 -18.44 -7.60
CA LEU A 117 -21.12 -19.80 -7.61
C LEU A 117 -19.60 -19.84 -7.84
N ASN A 118 -19.12 -19.00 -8.75
CA ASN A 118 -17.72 -18.86 -9.11
C ASN A 118 -17.41 -17.40 -9.43
N PRO A 119 -16.67 -16.68 -8.57
CA PRO A 119 -16.30 -15.29 -8.83
C PRO A 119 -15.50 -15.05 -10.11
N ALA A 120 -14.85 -16.10 -10.64
CA ALA A 120 -14.11 -16.07 -11.90
C ALA A 120 -14.97 -16.39 -13.14
N ALA A 121 -16.27 -16.66 -12.98
CA ALA A 121 -17.17 -16.98 -14.11
C ALA A 121 -17.32 -15.85 -15.14
N VAL A 122 -17.03 -14.61 -14.74
CA VAL A 122 -16.89 -13.45 -15.61
C VAL A 122 -15.56 -12.78 -15.24
N PRO A 123 -14.50 -12.90 -16.07
CA PRO A 123 -13.17 -12.36 -15.79
C PRO A 123 -13.15 -10.89 -15.35
N SER A 124 -14.02 -10.06 -15.93
CA SER A 124 -14.09 -8.64 -15.62
C SER A 124 -14.58 -8.36 -14.18
N ASN A 125 -15.18 -9.32 -13.50
CA ASN A 125 -15.52 -9.22 -12.08
C ASN A 125 -14.28 -9.10 -11.19
N LEU A 126 -13.17 -9.73 -11.60
CA LEU A 126 -11.90 -9.74 -10.86
C LEU A 126 -11.04 -8.49 -11.15
N LEU A 127 -11.55 -7.56 -11.96
CA LEU A 127 -10.84 -6.36 -12.41
C LEU A 127 -11.48 -5.08 -11.83
N LEU A 128 -10.83 -4.50 -10.83
CA LEU A 128 -11.17 -3.19 -10.27
C LEU A 128 -10.31 -2.10 -10.95
N SER A 129 -10.67 -1.69 -12.16
CA SER A 129 -9.87 -0.71 -12.93
C SER A 129 -10.49 0.68 -13.04
N SER A 130 -11.73 0.86 -12.58
CA SER A 130 -12.49 2.11 -12.75
C SER A 130 -12.28 3.08 -11.58
N VAL A 131 -11.50 4.14 -11.81
CA VAL A 131 -11.39 5.28 -10.87
C VAL A 131 -12.76 5.92 -10.57
N PRO A 132 -13.65 6.16 -11.56
CA PRO A 132 -15.00 6.65 -11.28
C PRO A 132 -15.81 5.76 -10.33
N ASP A 133 -15.73 4.44 -10.48
CA ASP A 133 -16.41 3.50 -9.57
C ASP A 133 -15.81 3.60 -8.16
N ALA A 134 -14.47 3.57 -8.03
CA ALA A 134 -13.79 3.71 -6.75
C ALA A 134 -14.16 5.04 -6.03
N VAL A 135 -14.23 6.15 -6.79
CA VAL A 135 -14.67 7.46 -6.28
C VAL A 135 -16.14 7.41 -5.82
N ALA A 136 -17.03 6.83 -6.61
CA ALA A 136 -18.46 6.75 -6.25
C ALA A 136 -18.69 5.89 -4.99
N GLU A 137 -17.98 4.76 -4.88
CA GLU A 137 -18.09 3.82 -3.77
C GLU A 137 -17.49 4.39 -2.48
N THR A 138 -16.32 5.02 -2.55
CA THR A 138 -15.71 5.67 -1.38
C THR A 138 -16.44 6.95 -0.95
N ARG A 139 -17.11 7.68 -1.87
CA ARG A 139 -18.05 8.76 -1.48
C ARG A 139 -19.21 8.24 -0.64
N ARG A 140 -19.73 7.04 -0.93
CA ARG A 140 -20.78 6.42 -0.09
C ARG A 140 -20.27 6.07 1.31
N LEU A 141 -19.04 5.55 1.40
CA LEU A 141 -18.38 5.29 2.67
C LEU A 141 -18.27 6.58 3.49
N VAL A 142 -17.65 7.62 2.96
CA VAL A 142 -17.51 8.92 3.65
C VAL A 142 -18.88 9.52 3.97
N GLY A 143 -19.86 9.42 3.06
CA GLY A 143 -21.23 9.88 3.35
C GLY A 143 -21.89 9.17 4.53
N THR A 144 -21.47 7.94 4.84
CA THR A 144 -21.98 7.15 5.97
C THR A 144 -21.19 7.42 7.25
N THR A 145 -19.87 7.61 7.15
CA THR A 145 -18.96 7.68 8.30
C THR A 145 -18.47 9.09 8.64
N GLY A 146 -18.73 10.07 7.78
CA GLY A 146 -18.18 11.43 7.84
C GLY A 146 -16.74 11.52 7.34
N SER A 147 -15.87 10.64 7.83
CA SER A 147 -14.48 10.49 7.37
C SER A 147 -14.07 9.01 7.36
N ALA A 148 -13.12 8.67 6.50
CA ALA A 148 -12.63 7.30 6.37
C ALA A 148 -11.17 7.22 5.95
N VAL A 149 -10.51 6.14 6.36
CA VAL A 149 -9.18 5.73 5.91
C VAL A 149 -9.32 4.39 5.18
N VAL A 150 -8.84 4.33 3.94
CA VAL A 150 -8.74 3.07 3.18
C VAL A 150 -7.28 2.79 2.90
N VAL A 151 -6.81 1.63 3.35
CA VAL A 151 -5.48 1.11 3.10
C VAL A 151 -5.55 0.14 1.92
N ASP A 152 -5.05 0.60 0.78
CA ASP A 152 -4.93 -0.19 -0.44
C ASP A 152 -3.54 -0.84 -0.51
N CYS A 153 -3.54 -2.15 -0.30
CA CYS A 153 -2.36 -3.00 -0.25
C CYS A 153 -2.16 -3.82 -1.54
N THR A 154 -2.70 -3.36 -2.67
CA THR A 154 -2.68 -4.12 -3.93
C THR A 154 -1.24 -4.45 -4.36
N PRO A 155 -0.92 -5.75 -4.58
CA PRO A 155 0.38 -6.19 -5.04
C PRO A 155 0.77 -5.70 -6.44
N HIS A 156 2.07 -5.77 -6.75
CA HIS A 156 2.62 -5.33 -8.02
C HIS A 156 2.14 -6.13 -9.25
N ASP A 157 1.94 -7.43 -9.06
CA ASP A 157 1.43 -8.41 -10.02
C ASP A 157 -0.10 -8.33 -10.17
N GLU A 158 -0.78 -7.76 -9.17
CA GLU A 158 -2.23 -7.51 -9.20
C GLU A 158 -2.59 -6.06 -9.57
N GLY A 159 -1.72 -5.37 -10.32
CA GLY A 159 -2.09 -4.10 -10.95
C GLY A 159 -2.11 -2.87 -10.02
N ARG A 160 -1.29 -2.84 -8.96
CA ARG A 160 -1.07 -1.66 -8.10
C ARG A 160 -1.03 -0.35 -8.89
N ASN A 161 -1.91 0.60 -8.53
CA ASN A 161 -2.09 1.85 -9.30
C ASN A 161 -1.97 3.13 -8.44
N PRO A 162 -0.74 3.59 -8.13
CA PRO A 162 -0.53 4.77 -7.28
C PRO A 162 -1.18 6.05 -7.83
N ARG A 163 -1.21 6.24 -9.15
CA ARG A 163 -1.83 7.41 -9.79
C ARG A 163 -3.35 7.40 -9.60
N GLY A 164 -3.98 6.25 -9.78
CA GLY A 164 -5.41 6.07 -9.53
C GLY A 164 -5.77 6.34 -8.08
N LEU A 165 -4.99 5.83 -7.12
CA LEU A 165 -5.20 6.09 -5.69
C LEU A 165 -5.12 7.59 -5.35
N VAL A 166 -4.16 8.31 -5.93
CA VAL A 166 -4.06 9.78 -5.80
C VAL A 166 -5.29 10.49 -6.35
N LEU A 167 -5.81 10.05 -7.50
CA LEU A 167 -7.03 10.62 -8.08
C LEU A 167 -8.24 10.37 -7.17
N VAL A 168 -8.43 9.14 -6.68
CA VAL A 168 -9.52 8.80 -5.75
C VAL A 168 -9.44 9.65 -4.49
N ALA A 169 -8.26 9.73 -3.87
CA ALA A 169 -8.06 10.51 -2.64
C ALA A 169 -8.35 12.01 -2.80
N ARG A 170 -8.11 12.57 -4.00
CA ARG A 170 -8.39 13.99 -4.29
C ARG A 170 -9.85 14.28 -4.53
N GLU A 171 -10.53 13.35 -5.18
CA GLU A 171 -11.93 13.49 -5.61
C GLU A 171 -12.94 13.29 -4.48
N VAL A 172 -12.51 12.76 -3.33
CA VAL A 172 -13.38 12.39 -2.20
C VAL A 172 -12.93 13.11 -0.92
N PRO A 173 -13.52 14.28 -0.61
CA PRO A 173 -13.27 14.95 0.66
C PRO A 173 -13.59 14.05 1.85
N GLY A 174 -12.75 14.07 2.88
CA GLY A 174 -12.90 13.22 4.08
C GLY A 174 -12.38 11.78 3.92
N LEU A 175 -11.88 11.41 2.72
CA LEU A 175 -11.21 10.13 2.48
C LEU A 175 -9.69 10.30 2.60
N THR A 176 -9.06 9.46 3.42
CA THR A 176 -7.61 9.26 3.43
C THR A 176 -7.29 7.93 2.76
N VAL A 177 -6.49 7.96 1.68
CA VAL A 177 -6.02 6.73 1.04
C VAL A 177 -4.57 6.48 1.42
N VAL A 178 -4.30 5.34 2.05
CA VAL A 178 -2.97 4.87 2.40
C VAL A 178 -2.61 3.76 1.42
N MET A 179 -1.41 3.83 0.85
CA MET A 179 -0.93 2.79 -0.05
C MET A 179 0.06 1.87 0.66
N GLY A 180 0.00 0.59 0.33
CA GLY A 180 0.97 -0.41 0.74
C GLY A 180 2.30 -0.34 0.00
N ALA A 181 3.42 -0.48 0.73
CA ALA A 181 4.74 -0.67 0.16
C ALA A 181 4.92 -2.12 -0.27
N GLN A 182 5.47 -2.34 -1.46
CA GLN A 182 5.59 -3.67 -2.03
C GLN A 182 7.05 -4.08 -2.22
N PRO A 183 7.39 -5.37 -2.04
CA PRO A 183 8.74 -5.85 -2.30
C PRO A 183 9.08 -5.73 -3.80
N PRO A 184 10.37 -5.79 -4.17
CA PRO A 184 10.79 -5.83 -5.57
C PRO A 184 10.08 -6.94 -6.35
N ARG A 185 9.74 -6.67 -7.62
CA ARG A 185 9.07 -7.64 -8.52
C ARG A 185 9.93 -8.86 -8.85
N GLU A 186 11.23 -8.66 -8.95
CA GLU A 186 12.18 -9.72 -9.25
C GLU A 186 12.39 -10.58 -8.00
N ALA A 187 12.54 -11.89 -8.19
CA ALA A 187 12.73 -12.85 -7.10
C ALA A 187 13.91 -12.40 -6.21
N PRO A 188 13.64 -11.88 -5.00
CA PRO A 188 14.67 -11.26 -4.21
C PRO A 188 15.53 -12.34 -3.55
N THR A 189 16.84 -12.13 -3.57
CA THR A 189 17.82 -13.03 -2.95
C THR A 189 18.45 -12.46 -1.68
N ASP A 190 18.19 -11.18 -1.40
CA ASP A 190 18.77 -10.45 -0.27
C ASP A 190 17.70 -9.64 0.49
N ALA A 191 17.61 -9.87 1.79
CA ALA A 191 16.66 -9.23 2.68
C ALA A 191 17.00 -7.74 2.89
N GLU A 192 18.28 -7.35 2.84
CA GLU A 192 18.68 -5.94 2.96
C GLU A 192 18.24 -5.13 1.75
N ALA A 193 18.41 -5.69 0.54
CA ALA A 193 17.89 -5.09 -0.69
C ALA A 193 16.36 -4.93 -0.66
N VAL A 194 15.62 -5.95 -0.18
CA VAL A 194 14.16 -5.85 0.02
C VAL A 194 13.82 -4.74 1.01
N ALA A 195 14.49 -4.70 2.16
CA ALA A 195 14.26 -3.67 3.18
C ALA A 195 14.50 -2.26 2.60
N ALA A 196 15.62 -2.06 1.90
CA ALA A 196 15.95 -0.78 1.28
C ALA A 196 14.91 -0.36 0.23
N ALA A 197 14.34 -1.31 -0.52
CA ALA A 197 13.26 -1.01 -1.48
C ALA A 197 11.97 -0.55 -0.78
N LEU A 198 11.54 -1.28 0.26
CA LEU A 198 10.36 -0.92 1.05
C LEU A 198 10.53 0.44 1.74
N VAL A 199 11.70 0.68 2.36
CA VAL A 199 12.02 1.96 3.00
C VAL A 199 12.02 3.11 1.98
N ARG A 200 12.50 2.89 0.75
CA ARG A 200 12.41 3.92 -0.29
C ARG A 200 10.96 4.30 -0.61
N GLU A 201 10.05 3.34 -0.74
CA GLU A 201 8.64 3.66 -1.01
C GLU A 201 7.95 4.41 0.13
N LEU A 202 8.33 4.11 1.37
CA LEU A 202 7.82 4.77 2.58
C LEU A 202 8.39 6.18 2.77
N MET A 203 9.71 6.34 2.62
CA MET A 203 10.41 7.57 2.99
C MET A 203 10.58 8.56 1.83
N VAL A 204 10.69 8.06 0.60
CA VAL A 204 11.00 8.87 -0.59
C VAL A 204 9.76 9.03 -1.45
N GLY A 205 9.19 7.89 -1.87
CA GLY A 205 8.02 7.84 -2.73
C GLY A 205 8.06 6.67 -3.69
N VAL A 206 6.92 6.43 -4.32
CA VAL A 206 6.72 5.39 -5.31
C VAL A 206 6.97 6.00 -6.68
N GLY A 207 7.89 5.40 -7.43
CA GLY A 207 8.30 5.92 -8.75
C GLY A 207 7.10 6.11 -9.70
N LEU A 208 7.28 6.99 -10.69
CA LEU A 208 6.34 7.23 -11.79
C LEU A 208 5.06 8.03 -11.46
N VAL A 209 4.90 8.54 -10.23
CA VAL A 209 3.81 9.50 -9.91
C VAL A 209 4.39 10.93 -9.87
N PRO A 210 3.90 11.86 -10.71
CA PRO A 210 4.28 13.26 -10.59
C PRO A 210 3.96 13.81 -9.20
N PRO A 211 4.82 14.66 -8.61
CA PRO A 211 4.52 15.27 -7.33
C PRO A 211 3.19 16.01 -7.37
N VAL A 212 2.40 15.82 -6.32
CA VAL A 212 1.06 16.41 -6.17
C VAL A 212 1.11 17.66 -5.30
N PRO A 213 0.44 18.76 -5.68
CA PRO A 213 0.18 19.84 -4.75
C PRO A 213 -0.60 19.35 -3.53
N VAL A 214 -0.14 19.76 -2.35
CA VAL A 214 -0.78 19.50 -1.04
C VAL A 214 -1.17 20.82 -0.37
N PRO A 215 -2.06 20.82 0.65
CA PRO A 215 -2.37 22.02 1.42
C PRO A 215 -1.09 22.73 1.90
N GLY A 216 -0.98 24.03 1.64
CA GLY A 216 0.26 24.80 1.88
C GLY A 216 1.15 24.98 0.64
N GLY A 217 0.75 24.45 -0.53
CA GLY A 217 1.38 24.74 -1.82
C GLY A 217 2.67 23.96 -2.11
N ALA A 218 3.07 23.07 -1.19
CA ALA A 218 4.19 22.16 -1.40
C ALA A 218 3.84 21.09 -2.44
N LEU A 219 4.86 20.58 -3.12
CA LEU A 219 4.76 19.37 -3.94
C LEU A 219 5.15 18.16 -3.09
N HIS A 220 4.30 17.13 -3.11
CA HIS A 220 4.51 15.89 -2.39
C HIS A 220 4.60 14.71 -3.36
N CYS A 221 5.63 13.89 -3.20
CA CYS A 221 5.81 12.65 -3.97
C CYS A 221 4.94 11.55 -3.32
N ALA A 222 4.04 10.88 -4.05
CA ALA A 222 3.17 9.84 -3.48
C ALA A 222 4.00 8.73 -2.81
N ARG A 223 3.65 8.37 -1.57
CA ARG A 223 4.38 7.40 -0.73
C ARG A 223 3.46 6.28 -0.27
N ALA A 224 4.07 5.16 0.08
CA ALA A 224 3.41 4.16 0.89
C ALA A 224 3.32 4.62 2.35
N GLY A 225 2.31 4.14 3.08
CA GLY A 225 2.15 4.40 4.52
C GLY A 225 2.11 3.15 5.40
N VAL A 226 2.14 1.97 4.80
CA VAL A 226 2.30 0.67 5.47
C VAL A 226 3.22 -0.22 4.66
N ILE A 227 3.76 -1.27 5.26
CA ILE A 227 4.51 -2.33 4.57
C ILE A 227 3.53 -3.45 4.25
N GLY A 228 3.55 -3.88 3.00
CA GLY A 228 2.71 -4.95 2.51
C GLY A 228 1.46 -4.45 1.78
N GLU A 229 0.47 -5.29 1.55
CA GLU A 229 0.38 -6.64 2.09
C GLU A 229 1.50 -7.54 1.56
N ILE A 230 2.18 -8.26 2.46
CA ILE A 230 3.14 -9.30 2.12
C ILE A 230 2.39 -10.62 2.21
N ALA A 231 2.01 -11.18 1.07
CA ALA A 231 1.36 -12.48 1.00
C ALA A 231 2.40 -13.60 1.00
N VAL A 232 2.14 -14.64 1.79
CA VAL A 232 2.94 -15.86 1.81
C VAL A 232 2.03 -17.08 1.79
N GLY A 233 2.53 -18.19 1.25
CA GLY A 233 1.74 -19.37 0.99
C GLY A 233 0.87 -19.21 -0.25
N LYS A 234 0.78 -20.29 -1.04
CA LYS A 234 -0.09 -20.35 -2.22
C LYS A 234 -1.36 -21.12 -1.89
N ALA A 235 -2.53 -20.55 -2.16
CA ALA A 235 -3.81 -21.23 -2.00
C ALA A 235 -3.83 -22.56 -2.79
N GLY A 236 -4.26 -23.64 -2.15
CA GLY A 236 -4.29 -24.99 -2.74
C GLY A 236 -2.92 -25.67 -2.90
N ALA A 237 -1.80 -25.01 -2.56
CA ALA A 237 -0.55 -25.71 -2.34
C ALA A 237 -0.58 -26.28 -0.93
N ALA A 238 -0.42 -27.60 -0.79
CA ALA A 238 -0.24 -28.27 0.50
C ALA A 238 1.12 -27.92 1.16
N SER A 239 1.64 -26.72 0.93
CA SER A 239 2.92 -26.26 1.46
C SER A 239 2.67 -25.69 2.85
N GLU A 240 3.07 -26.46 3.86
CA GLU A 240 3.13 -26.00 5.25
C GLU A 240 4.37 -25.14 5.53
N THR A 241 5.21 -24.91 4.52
CA THR A 241 6.51 -24.26 4.63
C THR A 241 6.62 -23.06 3.71
N LEU A 242 7.35 -22.04 4.17
CA LEU A 242 7.72 -20.88 3.36
C LEU A 242 8.68 -21.27 2.24
N LEU A 243 8.51 -20.62 1.09
CA LEU A 243 9.48 -20.63 0.01
C LEU A 243 10.71 -19.79 0.38
N SER A 244 11.85 -20.08 -0.24
CA SER A 244 13.11 -19.35 0.02
C SER A 244 12.96 -17.84 -0.23
N GLU A 245 12.26 -17.46 -1.29
CA GLU A 245 11.96 -16.08 -1.61
C GLU A 245 11.03 -15.41 -0.58
N GLU A 246 10.04 -16.14 -0.05
CA GLU A 246 9.13 -15.63 0.99
C GLU A 246 9.91 -15.37 2.29
N VAL A 247 10.86 -16.23 2.64
CA VAL A 247 11.75 -16.03 3.79
C VAL A 247 12.57 -14.75 3.64
N VAL A 248 13.14 -14.51 2.46
CA VAL A 248 13.90 -13.28 2.15
C VAL A 248 13.01 -12.05 2.26
N VAL A 249 11.81 -12.10 1.66
CA VAL A 249 10.85 -10.99 1.68
C VAL A 249 10.40 -10.67 3.11
N LEU A 250 10.01 -11.68 3.89
CA LEU A 250 9.56 -11.51 5.28
C LEU A 250 10.64 -10.91 6.17
N ARG A 251 11.89 -11.39 6.05
CA ARG A 251 13.02 -10.80 6.78
C ARG A 251 13.23 -9.34 6.38
N GLY A 252 13.22 -9.03 5.08
CA GLY A 252 13.36 -7.66 4.58
C GLY A 252 12.23 -6.74 5.05
N ALA A 253 10.99 -7.25 5.08
CA ALA A 253 9.83 -6.52 5.59
C ALA A 253 9.97 -6.22 7.09
N GLY A 254 10.43 -7.18 7.89
CA GLY A 254 10.73 -6.96 9.30
C GLY A 254 11.84 -5.93 9.53
N MET A 255 12.89 -5.94 8.70
CA MET A 255 13.96 -4.94 8.75
C MET A 255 13.45 -3.54 8.39
N ALA A 256 12.63 -3.41 7.35
CA ALA A 256 12.01 -2.15 6.96
C ALA A 256 11.08 -1.60 8.06
N GLN A 257 10.28 -2.46 8.68
CA GLN A 257 9.44 -2.08 9.82
C GLN A 257 10.29 -1.58 10.97
N ARG A 258 11.35 -2.30 11.35
CA ARG A 258 12.23 -1.88 12.45
C ARG A 258 12.89 -0.52 12.18
N GLN A 259 13.28 -0.25 10.93
CA GLN A 259 13.93 1.01 10.55
C GLN A 259 12.98 2.21 10.53
N THR A 260 11.72 2.00 10.17
CA THR A 260 10.77 3.09 9.91
C THR A 260 9.72 3.26 11.00
N GLY A 261 9.35 2.18 11.69
CA GLY A 261 8.18 2.12 12.57
C GLY A 261 6.86 1.89 11.83
N ALA A 262 6.88 1.72 10.50
CA ALA A 262 5.67 1.51 9.70
C ALA A 262 4.96 0.19 10.04
N PRO A 263 3.61 0.15 10.04
CA PRO A 263 2.85 -1.09 10.19
C PRO A 263 3.19 -2.12 9.12
N LEU A 264 3.21 -3.39 9.52
CA LEU A 264 3.39 -4.52 8.62
C LEU A 264 2.08 -5.27 8.48
N ILE A 265 1.61 -5.46 7.25
CA ILE A 265 0.43 -6.28 6.95
C ILE A 265 0.90 -7.55 6.24
N LEU A 266 0.64 -8.70 6.87
CA LEU A 266 0.94 -10.03 6.33
C LEU A 266 -0.35 -10.73 5.92
N SER A 267 -0.38 -11.37 4.74
CA SER A 267 -1.45 -12.29 4.37
C SER A 267 -0.97 -13.72 4.39
N VAL A 268 -1.89 -14.61 4.73
CA VAL A 268 -1.83 -16.01 4.33
C VAL A 268 -3.12 -16.42 3.59
N PRO A 269 -3.13 -17.54 2.86
CA PRO A 269 -4.36 -18.19 2.42
C PRO A 269 -5.31 -18.51 3.59
N ARG A 270 -6.61 -18.55 3.32
CA ARG A 270 -7.63 -18.83 4.35
C ARG A 270 -7.45 -20.21 5.02
N ASP A 271 -6.98 -21.17 4.24
CA ASP A 271 -6.70 -22.55 4.62
C ASP A 271 -5.25 -22.79 5.02
N ALA A 272 -4.48 -21.73 5.28
CA ALA A 272 -3.09 -21.85 5.73
C ALA A 272 -2.99 -22.63 7.04
N SER A 273 -1.99 -23.51 7.14
CA SER A 273 -1.73 -24.24 8.38
C SER A 273 -1.24 -23.27 9.48
N PRO A 274 -1.55 -23.53 10.76
CA PRO A 274 -1.01 -22.74 11.86
C PRO A 274 0.53 -22.71 11.87
N LEU A 275 1.19 -23.78 11.42
CA LEU A 275 2.64 -23.85 11.30
C LEU A 275 3.19 -22.82 10.30
N LEU A 276 2.56 -22.67 9.13
CA LEU A 276 2.95 -21.67 8.13
C LEU A 276 2.79 -20.26 8.70
N VAL A 277 1.70 -19.99 9.41
CA VAL A 277 1.44 -18.69 10.06
C VAL A 277 2.53 -18.38 11.10
N LEU A 278 2.86 -19.34 11.96
CA LEU A 278 3.89 -19.20 12.97
C LEU A 278 5.27 -18.97 12.33
N ASP A 279 5.61 -19.70 11.26
CA ASP A 279 6.88 -19.57 10.56
C ASP A 279 6.99 -18.20 9.86
N ALA A 280 5.91 -17.74 9.21
CA ALA A 280 5.85 -16.43 8.57
C ALA A 280 6.12 -15.30 9.58
N ILE A 281 5.43 -15.33 10.72
CA ILE A 281 5.55 -14.32 11.76
C ILE A 281 6.92 -14.39 12.42
N THR A 282 7.42 -15.59 12.73
CA THR A 282 8.75 -15.79 13.30
C THR A 282 9.84 -15.27 12.36
N THR A 283 9.70 -15.52 11.06
CA THR A 283 10.64 -15.05 10.04
C THR A 283 10.64 -13.52 9.92
N ALA A 284 9.48 -12.87 9.96
CA ALA A 284 9.41 -11.41 10.01
C ALA A 284 10.04 -10.86 11.32
N ARG A 285 9.79 -11.50 12.47
CA ARG A 285 10.42 -11.14 13.76
C ARG A 285 11.94 -11.29 13.74
N ASN A 286 12.47 -12.30 13.07
CA ASN A 286 13.91 -12.47 12.85
C ASN A 286 14.50 -11.29 12.03
N GLY A 287 13.70 -10.68 11.15
CA GLY A 287 14.03 -9.41 10.48
C GLY A 287 13.95 -8.19 11.39
N GLY A 288 13.31 -8.28 12.56
CA GLY A 288 13.10 -7.21 13.52
C GLY A 288 11.67 -6.69 13.63
N ALA A 289 10.69 -7.38 13.03
CA ALA A 289 9.29 -6.97 13.12
C ALA A 289 8.80 -6.96 14.58
N ALA A 290 8.03 -5.92 14.93
CA ALA A 290 7.34 -5.78 16.20
C ALA A 290 5.89 -6.25 16.05
N LEU A 291 5.46 -7.20 16.91
CA LEU A 291 4.13 -7.80 16.82
C LEU A 291 3.01 -6.79 17.02
N ASN A 292 3.17 -5.85 17.96
CA ASN A 292 2.20 -4.77 18.21
C ASN A 292 2.02 -3.78 17.05
N ARG A 293 2.86 -3.87 16.01
CA ARG A 293 2.77 -3.12 14.75
C ARG A 293 2.55 -4.04 13.54
N THR A 294 2.21 -5.31 13.79
CA THR A 294 1.96 -6.31 12.75
C THR A 294 0.49 -6.70 12.73
N VAL A 295 -0.08 -6.75 11.53
CA VAL A 295 -1.45 -7.19 11.26
C VAL A 295 -1.37 -8.46 10.43
N LEU A 296 -2.01 -9.52 10.90
CA LEU A 296 -2.20 -10.76 10.15
C LEU A 296 -3.59 -10.76 9.50
N ALA A 297 -3.63 -11.01 8.21
CA ALA A 297 -4.86 -11.12 7.43
C ALA A 297 -4.97 -12.50 6.75
N GLY A 298 -6.19 -12.84 6.37
CA GLY A 298 -6.49 -14.06 5.61
C GLY A 298 -6.79 -15.28 6.49
N VAL A 299 -6.25 -15.37 7.70
CA VAL A 299 -6.60 -16.43 8.66
C VAL A 299 -8.08 -16.38 9.01
N ASP A 300 -8.71 -17.54 9.09
CA ASP A 300 -10.06 -17.66 9.60
C ASP A 300 -10.06 -17.66 11.13
N ILE A 301 -10.93 -16.85 11.72
CA ILE A 301 -10.97 -16.57 13.15
C ILE A 301 -11.37 -17.80 14.00
N GLN A 302 -11.87 -18.86 13.35
CA GLN A 302 -12.16 -20.15 13.99
C GLN A 302 -10.93 -21.03 14.19
N ASP A 303 -9.83 -20.78 13.47
CA ASP A 303 -8.63 -21.62 13.48
C ASP A 303 -7.53 -21.08 14.42
N LEU A 304 -7.90 -20.25 15.41
CA LEU A 304 -6.96 -19.67 16.38
C LEU A 304 -6.52 -20.72 17.41
N ASP A 305 -5.48 -21.47 17.06
CA ASP A 305 -4.81 -22.41 17.96
C ASP A 305 -4.04 -21.72 19.10
N ALA A 306 -3.44 -22.51 19.98
CA ALA A 306 -2.68 -21.98 21.13
C ALA A 306 -1.51 -21.09 20.70
N GLY A 307 -0.87 -21.38 19.56
CA GLY A 307 0.25 -20.59 19.05
C GLY A 307 -0.20 -19.21 18.57
N LEU A 308 -1.27 -19.16 17.79
CA LEU A 308 -1.81 -17.89 17.30
C LEU A 308 -2.42 -17.05 18.42
N ARG A 309 -3.09 -17.69 19.40
CA ARG A 309 -3.56 -17.00 20.62
C ARG A 309 -2.39 -16.41 21.43
N ALA A 310 -1.25 -17.08 21.51
CA ALA A 310 -0.05 -16.53 22.14
C ALA A 310 0.49 -15.31 21.39
N LEU A 311 0.47 -15.32 20.05
CA LEU A 311 0.87 -14.15 19.26
C LEU A 311 -0.08 -12.95 19.45
N LEU A 312 -1.38 -13.19 19.62
CA LEU A 312 -2.34 -12.14 20.00
C LEU A 312 -2.02 -11.58 21.38
N ALA A 313 -1.71 -12.43 22.36
CA ALA A 313 -1.29 -11.96 23.68
C ALA A 313 -0.03 -11.07 23.62
N ASP A 314 0.89 -11.36 22.68
CA ASP A 314 2.10 -10.57 22.41
C ASP A 314 1.85 -9.29 21.57
N GLY A 315 0.60 -8.99 21.24
CA GLY A 315 0.18 -7.75 20.59
C GLY A 315 -0.08 -7.82 19.10
N LEU A 316 0.02 -9.01 18.47
CA LEU A 316 -0.42 -9.18 17.07
C LEU A 316 -1.88 -8.70 16.91
N ARG A 317 -2.19 -8.09 15.76
CA ARG A 317 -3.58 -7.74 15.40
C ARG A 317 -4.06 -8.64 14.26
N LEU A 318 -5.34 -8.96 14.24
CA LEU A 318 -6.00 -9.68 13.15
C LEU A 318 -6.83 -8.71 12.31
N CYS A 319 -6.64 -8.77 11.00
CA CYS A 319 -7.58 -8.21 10.04
C CYS A 319 -8.63 -9.29 9.72
N VAL A 320 -9.78 -9.22 10.41
CA VAL A 320 -10.89 -10.14 10.25
C VAL A 320 -11.67 -9.76 8.98
N GLY A 321 -11.26 -10.36 7.87
CA GLY A 321 -11.90 -10.18 6.57
C GLY A 321 -13.10 -11.10 6.35
N GLY A 322 -13.87 -10.83 5.29
CA GLY A 322 -14.96 -11.70 4.85
C GLY A 322 -16.36 -11.17 5.14
N PHE A 323 -16.48 -10.03 5.84
CA PHE A 323 -17.77 -9.38 6.02
C PHE A 323 -18.40 -9.06 4.64
N GLY A 324 -19.66 -9.45 4.45
CA GLY A 324 -20.41 -9.27 3.22
C GLY A 324 -20.02 -10.22 2.08
N GLU A 325 -19.02 -11.10 2.25
CA GLU A 325 -18.72 -12.15 1.25
C GLU A 325 -19.90 -13.14 1.18
N SER A 326 -20.47 -13.31 -0.01
CA SER A 326 -21.72 -14.07 -0.21
C SER A 326 -21.64 -15.11 -1.33
N TYR A 327 -20.43 -15.45 -1.75
CA TYR A 327 -20.22 -16.47 -2.76
C TYR A 327 -20.35 -17.87 -2.17
N VAL A 328 -21.03 -18.74 -2.91
CA VAL A 328 -21.25 -20.15 -2.61
C VAL A 328 -20.18 -20.90 -3.41
N LEU A 329 -18.93 -20.90 -2.93
CA LEU A 329 -17.87 -21.68 -3.57
C LEU A 329 -18.33 -23.14 -3.63
N HIS A 330 -18.58 -23.64 -4.83
CA HIS A 330 -18.80 -25.05 -5.00
C HIS A 330 -17.51 -25.77 -4.65
N GLN A 331 -17.53 -26.73 -3.71
CA GLN A 331 -16.34 -27.47 -3.24
C GLN A 331 -15.49 -28.03 -4.38
N SER A 332 -16.08 -28.32 -5.54
CA SER A 332 -15.37 -28.80 -6.74
C SER A 332 -14.44 -27.77 -7.40
N LEU A 333 -14.49 -26.50 -7.02
CA LEU A 333 -13.63 -25.46 -7.57
C LEU A 333 -12.27 -25.37 -6.85
N GLY A 334 -12.08 -26.09 -5.73
CA GLY A 334 -10.81 -26.12 -5.02
C GLY A 334 -10.42 -24.78 -4.36
N LEU A 335 -11.38 -23.87 -4.17
CA LEU A 335 -11.16 -22.49 -3.72
C LEU A 335 -11.10 -22.32 -2.18
N GLY A 336 -10.83 -23.40 -1.45
CA GLY A 336 -10.71 -23.40 0.02
C GLY A 336 -12.04 -23.43 0.78
N ARG A 337 -12.01 -23.06 2.06
CA ARG A 337 -13.17 -23.03 2.97
C ARG A 337 -14.09 -21.84 2.64
N LEU A 338 -15.40 -22.04 2.74
CA LEU A 338 -16.38 -20.97 2.59
C LEU A 338 -16.17 -19.89 3.67
N PRO A 339 -16.34 -18.61 3.34
CA PRO A 339 -16.31 -17.55 4.36
C PRO A 339 -17.49 -17.72 5.31
N LEU A 340 -17.26 -17.34 6.56
CA LEU A 340 -18.32 -17.21 7.56
C LEU A 340 -19.27 -16.08 7.21
N ARG A 341 -20.54 -16.23 7.63
CA ARG A 341 -21.52 -15.13 7.54
C ARG A 341 -21.15 -14.02 8.52
N ASP A 342 -21.67 -12.82 8.28
CA ASP A 342 -21.42 -11.66 9.14
C ASP A 342 -21.78 -11.90 10.62
N ASP A 343 -22.87 -12.61 10.88
CA ASP A 343 -23.31 -12.94 12.24
C ASP A 343 -22.42 -13.99 12.90
N GLU A 344 -21.84 -14.89 12.11
CA GLU A 344 -20.84 -15.86 12.56
C GLU A 344 -19.52 -15.18 12.87
N LEU A 345 -18.99 -14.36 11.96
CA LEU A 345 -17.78 -13.56 12.20
C LEU A 345 -17.93 -12.68 13.45
N ALA A 346 -19.03 -11.95 13.57
CA ALA A 346 -19.29 -11.10 14.72
C ALA A 346 -19.34 -11.88 16.04
N ARG A 347 -19.93 -13.10 16.02
CA ARG A 347 -20.00 -13.97 17.19
C ARG A 347 -18.63 -14.49 17.59
N GLU A 348 -17.82 -14.95 16.63
CA GLU A 348 -16.45 -15.41 16.93
C GLU A 348 -15.59 -14.27 17.49
N MET A 349 -15.68 -13.07 16.91
CA MET A 349 -15.00 -11.89 17.44
C MET A 349 -15.45 -11.56 18.88
N ALA A 350 -16.76 -11.61 19.15
CA ALA A 350 -17.29 -11.37 20.49
C ALA A 350 -16.84 -12.43 21.50
N THR A 351 -16.81 -13.71 21.10
CA THR A 351 -16.30 -14.81 21.92
C THR A 351 -14.85 -14.58 22.32
N LEU A 352 -13.97 -14.22 21.38
CA LEU A 352 -12.55 -13.94 21.70
C LEU A 352 -12.36 -12.79 22.68
N VAL A 353 -13.18 -11.74 22.56
CA VAL A 353 -13.17 -10.61 23.50
C VAL A 353 -13.69 -11.04 24.87
N ALA A 354 -14.79 -11.81 24.92
CA ALA A 354 -15.39 -12.28 26.16
C ALA A 354 -14.48 -13.26 26.93
N GLU A 355 -13.73 -14.10 26.20
CA GLU A 355 -12.71 -15.00 26.75
C GLU A 355 -11.45 -14.26 27.23
N GLY A 356 -11.28 -12.98 26.86
CA GLY A 356 -10.03 -12.24 27.07
C GLY A 356 -8.88 -12.71 26.20
N ALA A 357 -9.15 -13.47 25.14
CA ALA A 357 -8.16 -13.99 24.20
C ALA A 357 -7.65 -12.92 23.23
N ALA A 358 -8.42 -11.86 23.00
CA ALA A 358 -8.01 -10.69 22.23
C ALA A 358 -8.65 -9.41 22.79
N ALA A 359 -7.91 -8.30 22.77
CA ALA A 359 -8.52 -6.99 22.99
C ALA A 359 -9.35 -6.57 21.76
N PRO A 360 -10.44 -5.80 21.94
CA PRO A 360 -11.24 -5.31 20.81
C PRO A 360 -10.42 -4.59 19.72
N SER A 361 -9.40 -3.82 20.11
CA SER A 361 -8.51 -3.10 19.17
C SER A 361 -7.57 -4.01 18.37
N GLN A 362 -7.48 -5.30 18.74
CA GLN A 362 -6.70 -6.29 17.99
C GLN A 362 -7.53 -7.00 16.92
N LEU A 363 -8.86 -6.90 16.96
CA LEU A 363 -9.75 -7.54 15.99
C LEU A 363 -10.31 -6.47 15.05
N ILE A 364 -9.69 -6.31 13.89
CA ILE A 364 -9.99 -5.24 12.95
C ILE A 364 -10.89 -5.80 11.84
N PRO A 365 -12.20 -5.49 11.83
CA PRO A 365 -13.10 -5.95 10.78
C PRO A 365 -12.75 -5.30 9.44
N SER A 366 -12.80 -6.08 8.37
CA SER A 366 -12.47 -5.63 7.02
C SER A 366 -13.35 -6.33 6.00
N MET A 367 -13.54 -5.68 4.85
CA MET A 367 -14.37 -6.23 3.75
C MET A 367 -13.59 -7.18 2.86
N HIS A 368 -12.27 -6.98 2.77
CA HIS A 368 -11.40 -7.66 1.81
C HIS A 368 -11.94 -7.52 0.36
N LEU A 369 -12.29 -6.28 0.01
CA LEU A 369 -12.85 -5.94 -1.28
C LEU A 369 -11.81 -6.09 -2.38
N ARG A 370 -12.10 -6.94 -3.36
CA ARG A 370 -11.21 -7.27 -4.49
C ARG A 370 -11.94 -7.54 -5.80
N MET A 371 -13.28 -7.45 -5.83
CA MET A 371 -14.12 -7.79 -6.99
C MET A 371 -15.25 -6.78 -7.21
N LYS A 372 -15.71 -6.66 -8.45
CA LYS A 372 -16.83 -5.77 -8.83
C LYS A 372 -18.12 -6.12 -8.09
N THR A 373 -18.46 -7.40 -7.97
CA THR A 373 -19.69 -7.85 -7.28
C THR A 373 -19.74 -7.50 -5.79
N GLN A 374 -18.62 -7.07 -5.18
CA GLN A 374 -18.61 -6.55 -3.81
C GLN A 374 -18.99 -5.06 -3.76
N LEU A 375 -18.90 -4.30 -4.86
CA LEU A 375 -19.28 -2.89 -4.94
C LEU A 375 -20.80 -2.71 -5.02
N VAL A 376 -21.33 -1.62 -4.45
CA VAL A 376 -22.77 -1.29 -4.50
C VAL A 376 -23.27 -1.19 -5.94
N ARG A 377 -22.46 -0.63 -6.85
CA ARG A 377 -22.78 -0.51 -8.28
C ARG A 377 -23.20 -1.83 -8.92
N TYR A 378 -22.64 -2.96 -8.49
CA TYR A 378 -22.92 -4.28 -9.06
C TYR A 378 -23.76 -5.15 -8.10
N GLY A 379 -24.52 -4.53 -7.19
CA GLY A 379 -25.42 -5.21 -6.26
C GLY A 379 -24.75 -5.77 -5.01
N GLY A 380 -23.50 -5.39 -4.76
CA GLY A 380 -22.76 -5.71 -3.55
C GLY A 380 -23.02 -4.76 -2.38
N HIS A 381 -22.20 -4.90 -1.35
CA HIS A 381 -22.32 -4.18 -0.08
C HIS A 381 -21.50 -2.88 -0.03
N GLY A 382 -20.46 -2.76 -0.85
CA GLY A 382 -19.50 -1.65 -0.89
C GLY A 382 -18.64 -1.48 0.37
N TYR A 383 -17.74 -0.50 0.34
CA TYR A 383 -16.81 -0.23 1.45
C TYR A 383 -17.51 0.20 2.75
N GLY A 384 -18.75 0.69 2.67
CA GLY A 384 -19.51 1.17 3.83
C GLY A 384 -20.14 0.08 4.71
N HIS A 385 -19.95 -1.21 4.42
CA HIS A 385 -20.70 -2.28 5.10
C HIS A 385 -20.25 -2.56 6.53
N VAL A 386 -18.93 -2.71 6.78
CA VAL A 386 -18.37 -2.92 8.13
C VAL A 386 -18.66 -1.73 9.06
N HIS A 387 -18.48 -0.52 8.56
CA HIS A 387 -18.76 0.72 9.30
C HIS A 387 -20.22 1.16 9.19
N GLY A 388 -20.99 0.41 8.40
CA GLY A 388 -22.40 0.60 8.22
C GLY A 388 -23.14 0.11 9.44
N SER A 389 -24.34 0.66 9.62
CA SER A 389 -25.21 0.26 10.71
C SER A 389 -25.50 -1.25 10.76
N LEU A 390 -25.33 -2.03 9.69
CA LEU A 390 -25.64 -3.46 9.70
C LEU A 390 -24.61 -4.28 10.48
N VAL A 391 -23.32 -4.26 10.10
CA VAL A 391 -22.27 -5.04 10.80
C VAL A 391 -22.07 -4.53 12.22
N CYS A 392 -22.03 -3.20 12.43
CA CYS A 392 -21.97 -2.66 13.79
C CYS A 392 -23.18 -3.09 14.64
N ARG A 393 -24.39 -3.20 14.06
CA ARG A 393 -25.56 -3.74 14.78
C ARG A 393 -25.37 -5.22 15.11
N THR A 394 -24.86 -6.01 14.17
CA THR A 394 -24.57 -7.43 14.39
C THR A 394 -23.57 -7.63 15.53
N LEU A 395 -22.49 -6.83 15.58
CA LEU A 395 -21.52 -6.84 16.68
C LEU A 395 -22.18 -6.48 18.02
N LYS A 396 -23.05 -5.46 18.05
CA LYS A 396 -23.80 -5.09 19.27
C LYS A 396 -24.80 -6.16 19.72
N GLN A 397 -25.40 -6.90 18.79
CA GLN A 397 -26.27 -8.04 19.11
C GLN A 397 -25.52 -9.16 19.83
N GLN A 398 -24.20 -9.26 19.64
CA GLN A 398 -23.33 -10.17 20.38
C GLN A 398 -22.88 -9.61 21.74
N GLN A 399 -23.63 -8.63 22.30
CA GLN A 399 -23.39 -8.04 23.62
C GLN A 399 -22.07 -7.26 23.77
N LEU A 400 -21.42 -6.91 22.65
CA LEU A 400 -20.31 -5.95 22.67
C LEU A 400 -20.83 -4.54 22.99
N SER A 401 -20.16 -3.86 23.91
CA SER A 401 -20.43 -2.46 24.22
C SER A 401 -20.06 -1.53 23.06
N ASP A 402 -20.66 -0.34 23.04
CA ASP A 402 -20.35 0.69 22.04
C ASP A 402 -18.85 1.04 22.01
N GLY A 403 -18.19 1.05 23.18
CA GLY A 403 -16.75 1.28 23.27
C GLY A 403 -15.92 0.16 22.64
N GLN A 404 -16.32 -1.10 22.80
CA GLN A 404 -15.63 -2.25 22.18
C GLN A 404 -15.80 -2.25 20.66
N VAL A 405 -17.02 -2.02 20.17
CA VAL A 405 -17.29 -1.91 18.72
C VAL A 405 -16.53 -0.72 18.12
N SER A 406 -16.51 0.41 18.83
CA SER A 406 -15.73 1.58 18.41
C SER A 406 -14.24 1.27 18.35
N ALA A 407 -13.70 0.55 19.33
CA ALA A 407 -12.31 0.13 19.33
C ALA A 407 -12.01 -0.81 18.14
N MET A 408 -12.89 -1.73 17.78
CA MET A 408 -12.69 -2.57 16.59
C MET A 408 -12.68 -1.75 15.29
N CYS A 409 -13.62 -0.83 15.12
CA CYS A 409 -13.84 -0.14 13.85
C CYS A 409 -12.94 1.09 13.63
N HIS A 410 -12.40 1.70 14.69
CA HIS A 410 -11.72 2.99 14.61
C HIS A 410 -10.24 2.97 15.05
N THR A 411 -9.70 1.85 15.56
CA THR A 411 -8.31 1.78 16.09
C THR A 411 -7.22 1.58 15.04
N GLY A 412 -7.59 1.52 13.76
CA GLY A 412 -6.62 1.56 12.67
C GLY A 412 -5.80 2.86 12.66
N ASP A 413 -6.33 3.95 13.25
CA ASP A 413 -5.65 5.23 13.33
C ASP A 413 -4.35 5.18 14.17
N GLU A 414 -4.38 4.55 15.34
CA GLU A 414 -3.21 4.38 16.23
C GLU A 414 -2.10 3.58 15.54
N LEU A 415 -2.50 2.52 14.81
CA LEU A 415 -1.56 1.70 14.06
C LEU A 415 -0.88 2.53 12.96
N LEU A 416 -1.66 3.28 12.20
CA LEU A 416 -1.20 4.05 11.03
C LEU A 416 -0.43 5.33 11.40
N ARG A 417 -0.56 5.83 12.63
CA ARG A 417 0.21 6.98 13.15
C ARG A 417 1.61 6.55 13.57
N TRP A 418 2.54 6.55 12.63
CA TRP A 418 3.96 6.22 12.87
C TRP A 418 4.92 7.28 12.33
N TRP A 419 4.49 8.11 11.38
CA TRP A 419 5.40 9.01 10.69
C TRP A 419 5.68 10.27 11.50
N ASN A 420 6.94 10.43 11.88
CA ASN A 420 7.46 11.71 12.34
C ASN A 420 8.27 12.34 11.21
N PRO A 421 7.93 13.57 10.77
CA PRO A 421 8.72 14.23 9.75
C PRO A 421 10.17 14.38 10.25
N PRO A 422 11.18 14.04 9.45
CA PRO A 422 12.55 14.31 9.82
C PRO A 422 12.69 15.82 10.08
N PRO A 423 13.57 16.24 11.01
CA PRO A 423 13.83 17.65 11.23
C PRO A 423 14.21 18.27 9.88
N MET A 424 13.60 19.42 9.56
CA MET A 424 13.93 20.13 8.33
C MET A 424 15.45 20.31 8.31
N PRO A 425 16.15 19.86 7.25
CA PRO A 425 17.57 20.10 7.16
C PRO A 425 17.80 21.60 7.27
N GLU A 426 18.71 22.00 8.16
CA GLU A 426 19.10 23.40 8.26
C GLU A 426 19.44 23.89 6.84
N PRO A 427 18.92 25.05 6.41
CA PRO A 427 19.22 25.56 5.10
C PRO A 427 20.74 25.69 4.99
N VAL A 428 21.34 24.80 4.20
CA VAL A 428 22.77 24.86 3.93
C VAL A 428 22.96 26.13 3.12
N ALA A 429 23.41 27.18 3.79
CA ALA A 429 23.83 28.43 3.20
C ALA A 429 24.76 28.13 2.03
N ARG A 430 24.25 28.13 0.79
CA ARG A 430 25.11 27.98 -0.38
C ARG A 430 26.01 29.21 -0.37
N LYS A 431 27.31 29.00 -0.31
CA LYS A 431 28.30 30.07 -0.40
C LYS A 431 28.71 30.18 -1.85
N SER A 432 28.73 31.40 -2.38
CA SER A 432 29.28 31.70 -3.70
C SER A 432 30.23 32.87 -3.66
N VAL A 433 30.96 33.07 -4.74
CA VAL A 433 31.90 34.17 -4.94
C VAL A 433 31.34 35.10 -6.00
N CYS A 434 31.17 36.37 -5.65
CA CYS A 434 30.70 37.37 -6.60
C CYS A 434 31.68 37.53 -7.76
N SER A 435 31.24 37.26 -8.99
CA SER A 435 32.05 37.31 -10.22
C SER A 435 32.62 38.70 -10.51
N TRP A 436 32.06 39.75 -9.91
CA TRP A 436 32.60 41.11 -10.03
C TRP A 436 33.56 41.47 -8.90
N CYS A 437 33.12 41.41 -7.63
CA CYS A 437 33.91 41.94 -6.51
C CYS A 437 34.79 40.89 -5.81
N GLY A 438 34.63 39.60 -6.12
CA GLY A 438 35.38 38.49 -5.50
C GLY A 438 34.97 38.18 -4.06
N LYS A 439 33.97 38.88 -3.50
CA LYS A 439 33.51 38.61 -2.13
C LYS A 439 32.71 37.32 -2.08
N GLN A 440 32.99 36.49 -1.08
CA GLN A 440 32.11 35.41 -0.69
C GLN A 440 30.80 35.97 -0.14
N PHE A 441 29.68 35.38 -0.55
CA PHE A 441 28.35 35.71 -0.05
C PHE A 441 27.52 34.44 0.09
N VAL A 442 26.51 34.50 0.96
CA VAL A 442 25.54 33.42 1.15
C VAL A 442 24.35 33.69 0.24
N TYR A 443 23.88 32.65 -0.44
CA TYR A 443 22.62 32.67 -1.20
C TYR A 443 21.44 32.96 -0.29
N ASP A 444 20.71 34.04 -0.57
CA ASP A 444 19.35 34.26 -0.07
C ASP A 444 18.39 33.94 -1.22
N ASP A 445 17.52 32.94 -1.04
CA ASP A 445 16.60 32.45 -2.09
C ASP A 445 15.65 33.56 -2.60
N ASN A 446 15.48 34.67 -1.85
CA ASN A 446 14.60 35.78 -2.20
C ASN A 446 15.29 36.99 -2.86
N GLU A 447 16.63 37.09 -2.86
CA GLU A 447 17.37 38.23 -3.42
C GLU A 447 18.64 37.77 -4.17
N HIS A 448 18.49 36.97 -5.22
CA HIS A 448 19.63 36.57 -6.06
C HIS A 448 19.77 37.46 -7.30
N PHE A 449 21.01 37.86 -7.60
CA PHE A 449 21.35 38.57 -8.83
C PHE A 449 22.32 37.69 -9.62
N SER A 450 21.86 37.11 -10.72
CA SER A 450 22.68 36.35 -11.67
C SER A 450 22.41 36.86 -13.09
N LYS A 451 23.40 36.69 -13.97
CA LYS A 451 23.24 36.93 -15.41
C LYS A 451 24.30 36.15 -16.18
N PHE A 452 23.86 35.33 -17.15
CA PHE A 452 24.70 34.30 -17.77
C PHE A 452 25.29 33.38 -16.70
N ASP A 453 26.57 33.02 -16.82
CA ASP A 453 27.29 32.19 -15.85
C ASP A 453 27.90 33.00 -14.68
N PHE A 454 27.46 34.26 -14.50
CA PHE A 454 28.00 35.14 -13.46
C PHE A 454 27.02 35.35 -12.30
N GLU A 455 27.58 35.36 -11.10
CA GLU A 455 26.86 35.51 -9.84
C GLU A 455 27.29 36.78 -9.10
N TYR A 456 26.35 37.48 -8.47
CA TYR A 456 26.61 38.77 -7.84
C TYR A 456 26.04 38.85 -6.43
N CYS A 457 26.86 39.31 -5.49
CA CYS A 457 26.42 39.49 -4.11
C CYS A 457 25.38 40.61 -3.91
N LYS A 458 25.28 41.57 -4.85
CA LYS A 458 24.33 42.70 -4.82
C LYS A 458 24.01 43.19 -6.23
N SER A 459 22.83 43.79 -6.42
CA SER A 459 22.42 44.43 -7.69
C SER A 459 23.43 45.48 -8.20
N SER A 460 24.14 46.14 -7.30
CA SER A 460 25.21 47.10 -7.63
C SER A 460 26.38 46.44 -8.36
N CYS A 461 26.73 45.19 -8.02
CA CYS A 461 27.81 44.45 -8.66
C CYS A 461 27.42 44.02 -10.07
N LEU A 462 26.18 43.53 -10.25
CA LEU A 462 25.61 43.26 -11.57
C LEU A 462 25.61 44.52 -12.45
N ARG A 463 25.16 45.68 -11.92
CA ARG A 463 25.14 46.95 -12.67
C ARG A 463 26.55 47.40 -13.08
N LYS A 464 27.56 47.20 -12.23
CA LYS A 464 28.95 47.53 -12.55
C LYS A 464 29.52 46.61 -13.62
N HIS A 465 29.31 45.29 -13.49
CA HIS A 465 29.78 44.32 -14.48
C HIS A 465 29.10 44.51 -15.84
N ARG A 466 27.80 44.85 -15.84
CA ARG A 466 27.05 45.23 -17.06
C ARG A 466 27.66 46.43 -17.77
N LYS A 467 28.15 47.45 -17.04
CA LYS A 467 28.84 48.61 -17.66
C LYS A 467 30.19 48.23 -18.27
N ALA A 468 30.79 47.14 -17.82
CA ALA A 468 32.02 46.57 -18.37
C ALA A 468 31.74 45.48 -19.42
N ASN A 469 30.53 45.43 -20.01
CA ASN A 469 30.12 44.45 -21.01
C ASN A 469 30.37 42.98 -20.62
N PHE A 470 30.33 42.65 -19.33
CA PHE A 470 30.58 41.30 -18.81
C PHE A 470 31.98 40.75 -19.13
N GLU A 471 32.97 41.62 -19.36
CA GLU A 471 34.36 41.18 -19.52
C GLU A 471 34.91 40.58 -18.21
N PRO A 472 35.62 39.43 -18.27
CA PRO A 472 36.28 38.85 -17.11
C PRO A 472 37.20 39.87 -16.45
N ARG A 473 37.13 39.98 -15.12
CA ARG A 473 37.92 40.95 -14.37
C ARG A 473 39.42 40.64 -14.57
N ARG A 474 40.13 41.50 -15.31
CA ARG A 474 41.59 41.43 -15.42
C ARG A 474 42.17 41.57 -14.01
N GLU A 475 42.94 40.57 -13.56
CA GLU A 475 43.68 40.66 -12.30
C GLU A 475 44.52 41.93 -12.31
N GLN A 476 44.35 42.79 -11.31
CA GLN A 476 45.26 43.91 -11.10
C GLN A 476 46.59 43.30 -10.60
N GLY A 477 47.52 43.09 -11.53
CA GLY A 477 48.90 42.78 -11.20
C GLY A 477 49.46 43.85 -10.27
N GLY A 478 50.13 43.40 -9.20
CA GLY A 478 50.81 44.27 -8.26
C GLY A 478 51.79 45.20 -8.97
N GLY A 479 51.52 46.51 -8.90
CA GLY A 479 52.44 47.56 -9.31
C GLY A 479 53.50 47.77 -8.23
N GLY A 480 54.76 47.68 -8.64
CA GLY A 480 55.95 47.63 -7.79
C GLY A 480 56.22 48.84 -6.89
N GLY A 481 56.83 48.55 -5.75
CA GLY A 481 57.61 49.51 -4.96
C GLY A 481 59.06 49.48 -5.43
N GLY A 482 59.42 50.41 -6.32
CA GLY A 482 60.80 50.85 -6.51
C GLY A 482 61.07 52.04 -5.59
N GLY A 483 62.01 51.89 -4.66
CA GLY A 483 62.56 52.99 -3.87
C GLY A 483 64.08 52.90 -3.90
N GLY A 484 64.71 53.81 -4.63
CA GLY A 484 66.16 54.01 -4.63
C GLY A 484 66.55 55.18 -3.75
N SER A 485 67.57 54.95 -2.92
CA SER A 485 68.74 55.82 -2.66
C SER A 485 69.62 55.10 -1.65
#